data_AF-A0A0V1PU04-F1
#
_entry.id   AF-A0A0V1PU04-F1
#
_cell.length_a   1.000
_cell.length_b   1.000
_cell.length_c   1.000
_cell.angle_alpha   90.00
_cell.angle_beta   90.00
_cell.angle_gamma   90.00
#
_symmetry.space_group_name_H-M   'P 1'
#
loop_
_entity.id
_entity.type
_entity.pdbx_description
1 polymer ?
#
loop_
_entity_poly.entity_id
_entity_poly.type
_entity_poly.pdbx_seq_one_letter_code
_entity_poly.pdbx_strand_id
1 'polypeptide(L)'
;MEQRRRVQNKAKSQRVPDEEISTSRVIKALFLTFLSLLLIVLWGYHSVWAVKVVIYKTYGNLINNLVFGPGTLIANGGLSVKFVTYLNEILLDDKIDADHKKYL
;
A
#
# COMPACT_ATOMS: atom_id res chain seq x y z
N MET A 1 43.26 30.09 31.97
CA MET A 1 42.51 28.83 32.11
C MET A 1 41.07 28.91 31.56
N GLU A 2 40.76 29.91 30.73
CA GLU A 2 39.39 30.18 30.26
C GLU A 2 39.03 29.47 28.96
N GLN A 3 40.02 29.23 28.10
CA GLN A 3 39.81 28.61 26.78
C GLN A 3 39.42 27.13 26.87
N ARG A 4 39.81 26.41 27.93
CA ARG A 4 39.43 24.99 28.12
C ARG A 4 37.95 24.80 28.48
N ARG A 5 37.29 25.81 29.06
CA ARG A 5 35.84 25.74 29.39
C ARG A 5 34.94 25.91 28.16
N ARG A 6 35.40 26.58 27.10
CA ARG A 6 34.61 26.77 25.87
C ARG A 6 34.55 25.53 24.98
N VAL A 7 35.53 24.63 25.08
CA VAL A 7 35.57 23.40 24.27
C VAL A 7 34.59 22.35 24.82
N GLN A 8 34.44 22.24 26.13
CA GLN A 8 33.51 21.27 26.74
C GLN A 8 32.03 21.62 26.55
N ASN A 9 31.68 22.90 26.38
CA ASN A 9 30.28 23.29 26.11
C ASN A 9 29.83 23.04 24.67
N LYS A 10 30.76 22.73 23.75
CA LYS A 10 30.41 22.39 22.35
C LYS A 10 30.09 20.89 22.16
N ALA A 11 30.21 20.09 23.22
CA ALA A 11 29.80 18.69 23.25
C ALA A 11 28.41 18.51 23.90
N LYS A 12 27.62 19.59 24.01
CA LYS A 12 26.26 19.51 24.55
C LYS A 12 25.27 19.45 23.39
N SER A 13 24.58 18.32 23.30
CA SER A 13 23.36 18.13 22.50
C SER A 13 23.56 17.95 20.99
N GLN A 14 24.36 16.96 20.59
CA GLN A 14 24.02 16.22 19.38
C GLN A 14 22.84 15.32 19.75
N ARG A 15 21.64 15.92 19.80
CA ARG A 15 20.39 15.17 19.77
C ARG A 15 20.47 14.39 18.48
N VAL A 16 20.61 13.07 18.57
CA VAL A 16 20.10 12.18 17.53
C VAL A 16 18.69 12.69 17.27
N PRO A 17 18.38 13.24 16.09
CA PRO A 17 17.01 13.58 15.80
C PRO A 17 16.27 12.25 15.90
N ASP A 18 15.42 12.14 16.93
CA ASP A 18 14.55 11.00 17.09
C ASP A 18 13.94 10.72 15.72
N GLU A 19 14.08 9.47 15.27
CA GLU A 19 13.39 8.92 14.12
C GLU A 19 11.88 9.02 14.40
N GLU A 20 11.32 10.22 14.28
CA GLU A 20 9.91 10.38 14.00
C GLU A 20 9.73 9.83 12.59
N ILE A 21 9.63 8.50 12.49
CA ILE A 21 8.90 7.85 11.41
C ILE A 21 7.60 8.63 11.33
N SER A 22 7.52 9.49 10.32
CA SER A 22 6.44 10.47 10.21
C SER A 22 5.13 9.74 10.43
N THR A 23 4.36 10.11 11.47
CA THR A 23 3.07 9.51 11.80
C THR A 23 2.18 9.41 10.55
N SER A 24 2.32 10.36 9.62
CA SER A 24 1.69 10.35 8.29
C SER A 24 2.05 9.11 7.45
N ARG A 25 3.31 8.68 7.43
CA ARG A 25 3.77 7.47 6.73
C ARG A 25 3.13 6.21 7.31
N VAL A 26 3.09 6.10 8.64
CA VAL A 26 2.44 4.96 9.32
C VAL A 26 0.95 4.91 9.00
N ILE A 27 0.26 6.06 9.08
CA ILE A 27 -1.18 6.14 8.76
C ILE A 27 -1.44 5.74 7.30
N LYS A 28 -0.63 6.22 6.35
CA LYS A 28 -0.76 5.85 4.93
C LYS A 28 -0.55 4.35 4.70
N ALA A 29 0.46 3.77 5.35
CA ALA A 29 0.73 2.33 5.26
C ALA A 29 -0.39 1.49 5.88
N LEU A 30 -0.94 1.93 7.01
CA LEU A 30 -2.11 1.30 7.64
C LEU A 30 -3.33 1.35 6.73
N PHE A 31 -3.60 2.52 6.13
CA PHE A 31 -4.68 2.68 5.15
C PHE A 31 -4.52 1.75 3.95
N LEU A 32 -3.33 1.70 3.34
CA LEU A 32 -3.03 0.81 2.21
C LEU A 32 -3.20 -0.67 2.59
N THR A 33 -2.77 -1.05 3.80
CA THR A 33 -2.93 -2.41 4.31
C THR A 33 -4.41 -2.77 4.47
N PHE A 34 -5.18 -1.90 5.11
CA PHE A 34 -6.61 -2.10 5.30
C PHE A 34 -7.36 -2.17 3.97
N LEU A 35 -7.04 -1.28 3.03
CA LEU A 35 -7.59 -1.27 1.68
C LEU A 35 -7.27 -2.58 0.94
N SER A 36 -6.03 -3.06 1.04
CA SER A 36 -5.61 -4.32 0.41
C SER A 36 -6.39 -5.52 0.98
N LEU A 37 -6.52 -5.60 2.31
CA LEU A 37 -7.31 -6.65 2.96
C LEU A 37 -8.79 -6.58 2.55
N LEU A 38 -9.37 -5.38 2.51
CA LEU A 38 -10.74 -5.18 2.05
C LEU A 38 -10.93 -5.68 0.61
N LEU A 39 -10.01 -5.35 -0.29
CA LEU A 39 -10.05 -5.82 -1.69
C LEU A 39 -9.94 -7.34 -1.79
N ILE A 40 -9.10 -7.99 -0.97
CA ILE A 40 -8.99 -9.45 -0.92
C ILE A 40 -10.32 -10.08 -0.46
N VAL A 41 -10.95 -9.53 0.58
CA VAL A 41 -12.26 -10.01 1.07
C VAL A 41 -13.33 -9.86 0.00
N LEU A 42 -13.40 -8.71 -0.66
CA LEU A 42 -14.34 -8.47 -1.77
C LEU A 42 -14.07 -9.43 -2.93
N TRP A 43 -12.80 -9.65 -3.28
CA TRP A 43 -12.43 -10.57 -4.34
C TRP A 43 -12.82 -12.02 -4.01
N GLY A 44 -12.66 -12.45 -2.75
CA GLY A 44 -13.15 -13.74 -2.27
C GLY A 44 -14.67 -13.86 -2.36
N TYR A 45 -15.40 -12.83 -1.95
CA TYR A 45 -16.87 -12.78 -2.10
C TYR A 45 -17.31 -12.88 -3.57
N HIS A 46 -16.66 -12.13 -4.47
CA HIS A 46 -16.93 -12.18 -5.91
C HIS A 46 -16.51 -13.52 -6.54
N SER A 47 -15.54 -14.22 -5.97
CA SER A 47 -15.16 -15.57 -6.42
C SER A 47 -16.30 -16.56 -6.21
N VAL A 48 -16.96 -16.52 -5.05
CA VAL A 48 -18.15 -17.35 -4.79
C VAL A 48 -19.27 -17.00 -5.77
N TRP A 49 -19.49 -15.71 -6.04
CA TRP A 49 -20.46 -15.26 -7.04
C TRP A 49 -20.12 -15.77 -8.46
N ALA A 50 -18.87 -15.69 -8.90
CA ALA A 50 -18.44 -16.13 -10.22
C ALA A 50 -18.65 -17.65 -10.41
N VAL A 51 -18.38 -18.45 -9.37
CA VAL A 51 -18.69 -19.89 -9.38
C VAL A 51 -20.19 -20.14 -9.53
N LYS A 52 -21.02 -19.40 -8.80
CA LYS A 52 -22.48 -19.49 -8.91
C LYS A 52 -22.97 -19.14 -10.32
N VAL A 53 -22.41 -18.10 -10.94
CA VAL A 53 -22.74 -17.71 -12.33
C VAL A 53 -22.55 -18.89 -13.29
N VAL A 54 -21.43 -19.59 -13.17
CA VAL A 54 -21.11 -20.75 -14.02
C VAL A 54 -22.03 -21.94 -13.73
N ILE A 55 -22.26 -22.27 -12.45
CA ILE A 55 -23.11 -23.41 -12.06
C ILE A 55 -24.56 -23.20 -12.48
N TYR A 56 -25.12 -22.02 -12.21
CA TYR A 56 -26.54 -21.73 -12.47
C TYR A 56 -26.82 -21.26 -13.89
N LYS A 57 -25.79 -21.18 -14.76
CA LYS A 57 -25.92 -20.73 -16.16
C LYS A 57 -26.69 -19.40 -16.28
N THR A 58 -26.37 -18.44 -15.42
CA THR A 58 -27.10 -17.16 -15.30
C THR A 58 -27.21 -16.42 -16.65
N TYR A 59 -26.20 -16.52 -17.51
CA TYR A 59 -26.12 -15.88 -18.83
C TYR A 59 -26.40 -16.84 -20.00
N GLY A 60 -27.11 -17.94 -19.74
CA GLY A 60 -27.53 -18.91 -20.74
C GLY A 60 -26.41 -19.88 -21.15
N ASN A 61 -25.64 -19.53 -22.18
CA ASN A 61 -24.61 -20.42 -22.71
C ASN A 61 -23.33 -20.42 -21.84
N LEU A 62 -22.53 -21.48 -21.93
CA LEU A 62 -21.33 -21.64 -21.09
C LEU A 62 -20.29 -20.53 -21.31
N ILE A 63 -20.10 -20.11 -22.56
CA ILE A 63 -19.11 -19.08 -22.92
C ILE A 63 -19.44 -17.76 -22.24
N ASN A 64 -20.69 -17.30 -22.32
CA ASN A 64 -21.14 -16.06 -21.67
C ASN A 64 -20.95 -16.14 -20.16
N ASN A 65 -21.28 -17.29 -19.54
CA ASN A 65 -21.10 -17.46 -18.10
C ASN A 65 -19.62 -17.44 -17.69
N LEU A 66 -18.72 -18.00 -18.50
CA LEU A 66 -17.27 -17.92 -18.28
C LEU A 66 -16.73 -16.50 -18.46
N VAL A 67 -17.20 -15.77 -19.47
CA VAL A 67 -16.77 -14.39 -19.74
C VAL A 67 -17.27 -13.43 -18.65
N PHE A 68 -18.55 -13.48 -18.28
CA PHE A 68 -19.14 -12.54 -17.33
C PHE A 68 -18.92 -12.90 -15.86
N GLY A 69 -18.78 -14.19 -15.52
CA GLY A 69 -18.45 -14.60 -14.15
C GLY A 69 -16.94 -14.53 -13.91
N PRO A 70 -16.19 -15.59 -14.25
CA PRO A 70 -14.73 -15.64 -14.11
C PRO A 70 -13.99 -14.50 -14.82
N GLY A 71 -14.38 -14.14 -16.05
CA GLY A 71 -13.69 -13.09 -16.79
C GLY A 71 -13.77 -11.73 -16.10
N THR A 72 -14.94 -11.33 -15.62
CA THR A 72 -15.11 -10.11 -14.83
C THR A 72 -14.36 -10.18 -13.49
N LEU A 73 -14.31 -11.34 -12.84
CA LEU A 73 -13.53 -11.54 -11.60
C LEU A 73 -12.02 -11.32 -11.83
N ILE A 74 -11.48 -11.88 -12.91
CA ILE A 74 -10.06 -11.72 -13.29
C ILE A 74 -9.77 -10.25 -13.61
N ALA A 75 -10.62 -9.60 -14.40
CA ALA A 75 -10.47 -8.19 -14.73
C ALA A 75 -10.50 -7.31 -13.48
N ASN A 76 -11.43 -7.57 -12.55
CA ASN A 76 -11.52 -6.84 -11.28
C ASN A 76 -10.27 -7.07 -10.39
N GLY A 77 -9.78 -8.30 -10.29
CA GLY A 77 -8.55 -8.61 -9.57
C GLY A 77 -7.34 -7.88 -10.16
N GLY A 78 -7.19 -7.90 -11.50
CA GLY A 78 -6.12 -7.19 -12.19
C GLY A 78 -6.18 -5.66 -11.99
N LEU A 79 -7.37 -5.07 -12.07
CA LEU A 79 -7.57 -3.64 -11.79
C LEU A 79 -7.28 -3.29 -10.33
N SER A 80 -7.68 -4.14 -9.38
CA SER A 80 -7.43 -3.95 -7.95
C SER A 80 -5.94 -3.95 -7.64
N VAL A 81 -5.18 -4.88 -8.23
CA VAL A 81 -3.72 -4.92 -8.08
C VAL A 81 -3.10 -3.64 -8.63
N LYS A 82 -3.43 -3.24 -9.87
CA LYS A 82 -2.92 -2.00 -10.45
C LYS A 82 -3.24 -0.78 -9.61
N PHE A 83 -4.45 -0.72 -9.06
CA PHE A 83 -4.89 0.39 -8.22
C PHE A 83 -4.10 0.45 -6.90
N VAL A 84 -3.90 -0.68 -6.22
CA VAL A 84 -3.10 -0.72 -4.99
C VAL A 84 -1.64 -0.38 -5.27
N THR A 85 -1.05 -0.89 -6.36
CA THR A 85 0.32 -0.55 -6.76
C THR A 85 0.46 0.96 -7.01
N TYR A 86 -0.47 1.55 -7.76
CA TYR A 86 -0.48 3.00 -8.02
C TYR A 86 -0.59 3.82 -6.73
N LEU A 87 -1.46 3.43 -5.80
CA LEU A 87 -1.58 4.10 -4.51
C LEU A 87 -0.32 3.91 -3.66
N ASN A 88 0.33 2.75 -3.72
CA ASN A 88 1.57 2.48 -3.02
C ASN A 88 2.69 3.42 -3.50
N GLU A 89 2.86 3.58 -4.81
CA GLU A 89 3.83 4.50 -5.42
C GLU A 89 3.57 5.95 -4.97
N ILE A 90 2.35 6.45 -5.10
CA ILE A 90 2.03 7.85 -4.78
C ILE A 90 2.08 8.14 -3.28
N LEU A 91 1.61 7.22 -2.44
CA LEU A 91 1.49 7.48 -1.01
C LEU A 91 2.80 7.27 -0.25
N LEU A 92 3.62 6.29 -0.67
CA LEU A 92 4.81 5.85 0.05
C LEU A 92 6.12 6.14 -0.69
N ASP A 93 6.18 6.03 -2.02
CA ASP A 93 7.44 6.02 -2.76
C ASP A 93 8.00 7.43 -3.06
N ASP A 94 7.12 8.41 -3.29
CA ASP A 94 7.48 9.79 -3.65
C ASP A 94 8.31 10.54 -2.56
N LYS A 95 8.41 9.97 -1.35
CA LYS A 95 9.21 10.53 -0.24
C LYS A 95 10.41 9.68 0.17
N ILE A 96 10.55 8.45 -0.32
CA ILE A 96 11.68 7.57 0.02
C ILE A 96 12.96 8.07 -0.67
N ASP A 97 12.89 8.47 -1.95
CA ASP A 97 14.06 9.00 -2.66
C ASP A 97 14.52 10.37 -2.12
N ALA A 98 13.59 11.18 -1.60
CA ALA A 98 13.90 12.47 -0.98
C ALA A 98 14.70 12.32 0.33
N ASP A 99 14.42 11.28 1.11
CA ASP A 99 15.12 11.01 2.38
C ASP A 99 16.48 10.32 2.13
N HIS A 100 16.62 9.54 1.05
CA HIS A 100 17.88 8.87 0.73
C HIS A 100 18.96 9.80 0.16
N LYS A 101 18.58 10.88 -0.53
CA LYS A 101 19.52 11.92 -1.02
C LYS A 101 20.08 12.84 0.06
N LYS A 102 19.56 12.81 1.29
CA LYS A 102 20.07 13.63 2.38
C LYS A 102 21.36 13.07 3.02
N TYR A 103 21.72 11.84 2.68
CA TYR A 103 22.86 11.12 3.27
C TYR A 103 23.94 10.72 2.25
N LEU A 104 23.91 11.28 1.04
CA LEU A 104 24.98 11.24 0.03
C LEU A 104 25.48 12.67 -0.25
#